data_AF-A0AAF5HZ54-F1
#
_entry.id   AF-A0AAF5HZ54-F1
#
_cell.length_a   1.000
_cell.length_b   1.000
_cell.length_c   1.000
_cell.angle_alpha   90.00
_cell.angle_beta   90.00
_cell.angle_gamma   90.00
#
_symmetry.space_group_name_H-M   'P 1'
#
loop_
_entity.id
_entity.type
_entity.pdbx_description
1 polymer ?
#
loop_
_entity_poly.entity_id
_entity_poly.type
_entity_poly.pdbx_seq_one_letter_code
_entity_poly.pdbx_strand_id
1 'polypeptide(L)'
;MTLPEDCLVQIFSHLKRNDIAKSKLYLSRPAINQITIVGKNNDEKIQLGRVRFGRIDKPKKKSYEIYLEKKNKRNGKSKVLESVHNGDVYDNLNKFMKQYIIGETLRLEQVDFDHKMCSIFFDKRTDLSEITQLDFTLTSLLLESPMFNNFLSRTNCQILNVEFCRNAENIIKDSLFILLPCLTKLQIQLSNNYYSLSVTDTTLLYWMNDCDTFPTYINFSNCQTKFTLPTVIEITEKLRNQNVQRHIFLGEITSSEKDFHTLFEMPSFKFQLLNYSIGQFYLFIKLNNYGINEKIDSFVGLKLNVLNSNISNLH
;
A
#
# COMPACT_ATOMS: atom_id res chain seq x y z
N MET A 1 8.74 -31.25 -3.89
CA MET A 1 8.91 -31.86 -5.22
C MET A 1 10.13 -31.25 -5.88
N THR A 2 11.20 -32.01 -6.04
CA THR A 2 12.29 -31.68 -6.96
C THR A 2 11.90 -32.20 -8.34
N LEU A 3 11.85 -31.32 -9.34
CA LEU A 3 11.68 -31.75 -10.73
C LEU A 3 12.87 -32.63 -11.13
N PRO A 4 12.65 -33.79 -11.78
CA PRO A 4 13.72 -34.59 -12.36
C PRO A 4 14.56 -33.75 -13.34
N GLU A 5 15.88 -33.90 -13.34
CA GLU A 5 16.80 -33.17 -14.25
C GLU A 5 16.36 -33.30 -15.72
N ASP A 6 15.82 -34.47 -16.10
CA ASP A 6 15.33 -34.76 -17.44
C ASP A 6 14.16 -33.85 -17.87
N CYS A 7 13.29 -33.45 -16.94
CA CYS A 7 12.16 -32.57 -17.26
C CYS A 7 12.63 -31.17 -17.65
N LEU A 8 13.63 -30.62 -16.94
CA LEU A 8 14.19 -29.32 -17.30
C LEU A 8 14.87 -29.37 -18.66
N VAL A 9 15.64 -30.42 -18.93
CA VAL A 9 16.29 -30.62 -20.24
C VAL A 9 15.25 -30.73 -21.35
N GLN A 10 14.17 -31.48 -21.14
CA GLN A 10 13.06 -31.58 -22.11
C GLN A 10 12.37 -30.24 -22.35
N ILE A 11 12.04 -29.49 -21.28
CA ILE A 11 11.44 -28.15 -21.40
C ILE A 11 12.37 -27.21 -22.19
N PHE A 12 13.66 -27.17 -21.86
CA PHE A 12 14.63 -26.34 -22.59
C PHE A 12 14.83 -26.79 -24.03
N SER A 13 14.70 -28.09 -24.34
CA SER A 13 14.83 -28.60 -25.70
C SER A 13 13.72 -28.10 -26.64
N HIS A 14 12.54 -27.78 -26.11
CA HIS A 14 11.40 -27.29 -26.87
C HIS A 14 11.35 -25.75 -26.98
N LEU A 15 12.14 -25.05 -26.18
CA LEU A 15 12.24 -23.60 -26.23
C LEU A 15 13.21 -23.16 -27.34
N LYS A 16 12.86 -22.11 -28.09
CA LYS A 16 13.78 -21.54 -29.09
C LYS A 16 15.04 -21.05 -28.38
N ARG A 17 16.19 -21.03 -29.05
CA ARG A 17 17.48 -20.56 -28.47
C ARG A 17 17.37 -19.20 -27.76
N ASN A 18 16.57 -18.28 -28.29
CA ASN A 18 16.32 -16.97 -27.67
C ASN A 18 15.51 -17.07 -26.38
N ASP A 19 14.58 -18.01 -26.29
CA ASP A 19 13.77 -18.26 -25.10
C ASP A 19 14.62 -18.93 -24.03
N ILE A 20 15.47 -19.91 -24.38
CA ILE A 20 16.46 -20.51 -23.46
C ILE A 20 17.42 -19.44 -22.93
N ALA A 21 17.93 -18.55 -23.78
CA ALA A 21 18.84 -17.49 -23.36
C ALA A 21 18.16 -16.49 -22.41
N LYS A 22 16.90 -16.11 -22.69
CA LYS A 22 16.08 -15.32 -21.76
C LYS A 22 15.88 -16.05 -20.45
N SER A 23 15.39 -17.30 -20.47
CA SER A 23 15.13 -18.11 -19.29
C SER A 23 16.40 -18.35 -18.46
N LYS A 24 17.55 -18.64 -19.08
CA LYS A 24 18.85 -18.76 -18.38
C LYS A 24 19.24 -17.47 -17.66
N LEU A 25 18.98 -16.31 -18.26
CA LEU A 25 19.27 -15.02 -17.64
C LEU A 25 18.47 -14.83 -16.34
N TYR A 26 17.18 -15.19 -16.35
CA TYR A 26 16.32 -15.13 -15.16
C TYR A 26 16.68 -16.19 -14.11
N LEU A 27 16.95 -17.43 -14.54
CA LEU A 27 17.27 -18.55 -13.64
C LEU A 27 18.64 -18.43 -12.96
N SER A 28 19.56 -17.67 -13.56
CA SER A 28 20.92 -17.48 -13.03
C SER A 28 21.02 -16.44 -11.91
N ARG A 29 20.03 -15.56 -11.77
CA ARG A 29 20.14 -14.42 -10.86
C ARG A 29 19.82 -14.81 -9.43
N PRO A 30 20.68 -14.47 -8.45
CA PRO A 30 20.35 -14.71 -7.06
C PRO A 30 19.11 -13.92 -6.65
N ALA A 31 18.17 -14.61 -6.00
CA ALA A 31 17.04 -13.97 -5.35
C ALA A 31 17.46 -13.39 -3.98
N ILE A 32 16.99 -12.17 -3.73
CA ILE A 32 17.00 -11.50 -2.43
C ILE A 32 15.56 -11.35 -1.97
N ASN A 33 15.32 -11.19 -0.67
CA ASN A 33 13.96 -11.04 -0.16
C ASN A 33 13.51 -9.59 -0.29
N GLN A 34 14.39 -8.64 0.04
CA GLN A 34 13.99 -7.24 0.14
C GLN A 34 15.06 -6.28 -0.36
N ILE A 35 14.60 -5.20 -1.01
CA ILE A 35 15.38 -3.98 -1.23
C ILE A 35 14.77 -2.86 -0.41
N THR A 36 15.58 -2.18 0.38
CA THR A 36 15.22 -0.93 1.06
C THR A 36 16.06 0.22 0.52
N ILE A 37 15.42 1.31 0.10
CA ILE A 37 16.07 2.57 -0.26
C ILE A 37 15.67 3.62 0.78
N VAL A 38 16.66 4.23 1.45
CA VAL A 38 16.45 5.23 2.49
C VAL A 38 17.06 6.55 2.05
N GLY A 39 16.25 7.60 1.99
CA GLY A 39 16.69 8.97 1.82
C GLY A 39 17.08 9.60 3.16
N LYS A 40 18.28 10.19 3.23
CA LYS A 40 18.75 10.95 4.38
C LYS A 40 18.95 12.41 4.00
N ASN A 41 18.41 13.30 4.82
CA ASN A 41 18.74 14.72 4.73
C ASN A 41 20.05 14.96 5.48
N ASN A 42 21.10 15.34 4.77
CA ASN A 42 22.32 15.79 5.42
C ASN A 42 22.08 17.21 5.94
N ASP A 43 21.83 17.35 7.25
CA ASP A 43 21.82 18.65 7.91
C ASP A 43 23.27 19.13 8.07
N GLU A 44 23.79 19.88 7.09
CA GLU A 44 25.05 20.60 7.28
C GLU A 44 24.82 21.74 8.28
N LYS A 45 25.26 21.56 9.53
CA LYS A 45 25.38 22.67 10.49
C LYS A 45 26.51 23.57 10.00
N ILE A 46 26.19 24.75 9.46
CA ILE A 46 27.20 25.75 9.14
C ILE A 46 27.66 26.42 10.44
N GLN A 47 28.96 26.33 10.73
CA GLN A 47 29.61 27.08 11.81
C GLN A 47 30.27 28.33 11.22
N LEU A 48 29.79 29.53 11.60
CA LEU A 48 30.47 30.80 11.33
C LEU A 48 30.92 31.40 12.67
N GLY A 49 32.19 31.18 13.04
CA GLY A 49 32.76 31.64 14.30
C GLY A 49 32.17 30.95 15.54
N ARG A 50 31.90 31.70 16.62
CA ARG A 50 31.31 31.20 17.87
C ARG A 50 29.77 31.26 17.92
N VAL A 51 29.12 31.80 16.90
CA VAL A 51 27.65 31.94 16.85
C VAL A 51 27.05 30.84 15.99
N ARG A 52 26.10 30.08 16.55
CA ARG A 52 25.28 29.11 15.81
C ARG A 52 24.08 29.86 15.24
N PHE A 53 24.08 30.16 13.94
CA PHE A 53 22.87 30.66 13.29
C PHE A 53 21.90 29.51 13.03
N GLY A 54 20.60 29.77 13.25
CA GLY A 54 19.54 28.93 12.71
C GLY A 54 19.61 28.90 11.17
N ARG A 55 19.30 27.74 10.62
CA ARG A 55 19.14 27.37 9.19
C ARG A 55 19.23 28.53 8.19
N ILE A 56 20.31 28.58 7.42
CA ILE A 56 20.31 29.29 6.12
C ILE A 56 19.77 28.29 5.09
N ASP A 57 18.75 28.68 4.32
CA ASP A 57 18.04 27.89 3.30
C ASP A 57 18.94 27.44 2.13
N LYS A 58 19.98 26.66 2.41
CA LYS A 58 20.61 25.86 1.37
C LYS A 58 19.71 24.65 1.08
N PRO A 59 19.48 24.29 -0.19
CA PRO A 59 18.75 23.08 -0.52
C PRO A 59 19.45 21.90 0.14
N LYS A 60 18.73 21.19 1.01
CA LYS A 60 19.25 20.04 1.75
C LYS A 60 19.79 19.02 0.76
N LYS A 61 21.09 18.72 0.83
CA LYS A 61 21.68 17.67 0.00
C LYS A 61 21.15 16.33 0.51
N LYS A 62 20.31 15.69 -0.29
CA LYS A 62 19.74 14.38 0.02
C LYS A 62 20.77 13.30 -0.35
N SER A 63 21.14 12.48 0.62
CA SER A 63 21.93 11.27 0.41
C SER A 63 21.00 10.07 0.42
N TYR A 64 21.44 8.97 -0.19
CA TYR A 64 20.67 7.73 -0.25
C TYR A 64 21.51 6.57 0.25
N GLU A 65 20.83 5.64 0.91
CA GLU A 65 21.36 4.35 1.28
C GLU A 65 20.47 3.25 0.71
N ILE A 66 21.09 2.21 0.17
CA ILE A 66 20.37 1.04 -0.35
C ILE A 66 20.84 -0.18 0.43
N TYR A 67 19.87 -0.97 0.92
CA TYR A 67 20.10 -2.21 1.64
C TYR A 67 19.48 -3.38 0.89
N LEU A 68 20.28 -4.42 0.67
CA LEU A 68 19.85 -5.67 0.06
C LEU A 68 19.76 -6.72 1.17
N GLU A 69 18.57 -7.23 1.45
CA GLU A 69 18.34 -8.18 2.53
C GLU A 69 17.96 -9.56 2.02
N LYS A 70 18.51 -10.58 2.69
CA LYS A 70 18.17 -11.97 2.47
C LYS A 70 17.76 -12.64 3.78
N LYS A 71 16.56 -13.21 3.77
CA LYS A 71 15.97 -13.98 4.86
C LYS A 71 16.40 -15.43 4.75
N ASN A 72 16.89 -15.98 5.84
CA ASN A 72 17.23 -17.40 5.90
C ASN A 72 15.96 -18.23 6.08
N LYS A 73 15.68 -19.13 5.13
CA LYS A 73 14.51 -20.01 5.13
C LYS A 73 14.39 -20.89 6.40
N ARG A 74 15.51 -21.22 7.06
CA ARG A 74 15.51 -22.12 8.23
C ARG A 74 15.10 -21.44 9.53
N ASN A 75 15.47 -20.18 9.75
CA ASN A 75 15.26 -19.49 11.02
C ASN A 75 14.50 -18.15 10.90
N GLY A 76 14.15 -17.75 9.67
CA GLY A 76 13.44 -16.51 9.39
C GLY A 76 14.24 -15.22 9.65
N LYS A 77 15.53 -15.31 10.02
CA LYS A 77 16.37 -14.13 10.27
C LYS A 77 16.81 -13.50 8.96
N SER A 78 16.65 -12.18 8.86
CA SER A 78 17.18 -11.38 7.76
C SER A 78 18.62 -10.98 8.01
N LYS A 79 19.44 -10.97 6.95
CA LYS A 79 20.80 -10.44 6.94
C LYS A 79 20.94 -9.46 5.77
N VAL A 80 21.60 -8.33 6.01
CA VAL A 80 22.03 -7.42 4.96
C VAL A 80 23.18 -8.09 4.18
N LEU A 81 22.97 -8.31 2.88
CA LEU A 81 23.96 -8.88 1.96
C LEU A 81 24.93 -7.81 1.47
N GLU A 82 24.38 -6.68 1.05
CA GLU A 82 25.11 -5.56 0.49
C GLU A 82 24.43 -4.27 0.95
N SER A 83 25.23 -3.26 1.25
CA SER A 83 24.76 -1.90 1.52
C SER A 83 25.61 -0.89 0.77
N VAL A 84 24.97 0.12 0.21
CA VAL A 84 25.66 1.27 -0.40
C VAL A 84 25.31 2.49 0.41
N HIS A 85 26.34 3.16 0.92
CA HIS A 85 26.21 4.42 1.62
C HIS A 85 26.76 5.54 0.72
N ASN A 86 25.99 6.62 0.54
CA ASN A 86 26.44 7.83 -0.15
C ASN A 86 26.91 7.65 -1.61
N GLY A 87 26.06 7.05 -2.46
CA GLY A 87 26.30 6.94 -3.91
C GLY A 87 25.16 7.54 -4.75
N ASP A 88 25.32 7.53 -6.08
CA ASP A 88 24.19 7.80 -6.98
C ASP A 88 23.17 6.66 -6.83
N VAL A 89 21.99 6.99 -6.29
CA VAL A 89 20.91 6.03 -6.04
C VAL A 89 20.46 5.35 -7.33
N TYR A 90 20.46 6.06 -8.46
CA TYR A 90 19.98 5.56 -9.73
C TYR A 90 20.93 4.52 -10.31
N ASP A 91 22.24 4.79 -10.27
CA ASP A 91 23.25 3.85 -10.80
C ASP A 91 23.32 2.59 -9.95
N ASN A 92 23.31 2.74 -8.62
CA ASN A 92 23.33 1.60 -7.70
C ASN A 92 22.06 0.76 -7.80
N LEU A 93 20.88 1.40 -7.84
CA LEU A 93 19.63 0.69 -8.03
C LEU A 93 19.63 -0.04 -9.38
N ASN A 94 20.02 0.61 -10.47
CA ASN A 94 20.11 -0.01 -11.80
C ASN A 94 21.06 -1.21 -11.83
N LYS A 95 22.20 -1.11 -11.15
CA LYS A 95 23.14 -2.23 -10.97
C LYS A 95 22.47 -3.39 -10.24
N PHE A 96 21.82 -3.13 -9.10
CA PHE A 96 21.17 -4.18 -8.30
C PHE A 96 19.99 -4.82 -9.02
N MET A 97 19.16 -4.02 -9.70
CA MET A 97 18.04 -4.52 -10.51
C MET A 97 18.48 -5.32 -11.74
N LYS A 98 19.77 -5.33 -12.11
CA LYS A 98 20.36 -6.22 -13.12
C LYS A 98 21.00 -7.48 -12.52
N GLN A 99 21.39 -7.43 -11.25
CA GLN A 99 22.08 -8.52 -10.56
C GLN A 99 21.12 -9.43 -9.80
N TYR A 100 20.09 -8.89 -9.13
CA TYR A 100 19.27 -9.60 -8.16
C TYR A 100 17.77 -9.55 -8.48
N ILE A 101 17.05 -10.66 -8.27
CA ILE A 101 15.58 -10.65 -8.33
C ILE A 101 15.04 -10.34 -6.93
N ILE A 102 14.09 -9.42 -6.82
CA ILE A 102 13.42 -9.10 -5.55
C ILE A 102 12.28 -10.10 -5.35
N GLY A 103 12.38 -10.93 -4.30
CA GLY A 103 11.46 -12.04 -4.07
C GLY A 103 10.29 -11.75 -3.14
N GLU A 104 10.28 -10.62 -2.42
CA GLU A 104 9.20 -10.29 -1.47
C GLU A 104 8.88 -8.79 -1.45
N THR A 105 9.84 -7.96 -1.01
CA THR A 105 9.53 -6.58 -0.57
C THR A 105 10.39 -5.53 -1.29
N LEU A 106 9.75 -4.47 -1.78
CA LEU A 106 10.42 -3.22 -2.13
C LEU A 106 9.96 -2.13 -1.16
N ARG A 107 10.93 -1.50 -0.48
CA ARG A 107 10.68 -0.44 0.49
C ARG A 107 11.39 0.85 0.11
N LEU A 108 10.64 1.95 0.07
CA LEU A 108 11.13 3.31 -0.14
C LEU A 108 10.82 4.18 1.09
N GLU A 109 11.85 4.63 1.79
CA GLU A 109 11.75 5.47 2.97
C GLU A 109 12.36 6.85 2.68
N GLN A 110 11.55 7.91 2.77
CA GLN A 110 12.00 9.28 2.50
C GLN A 110 12.63 9.45 1.11
N VAL A 111 12.21 8.69 0.11
CA VAL A 111 12.75 8.74 -1.26
C VAL A 111 11.92 9.66 -2.14
N ASP A 112 12.53 10.30 -3.14
CA ASP A 112 11.75 10.91 -4.21
C ASP A 112 11.57 9.86 -5.31
N PHE A 113 10.36 9.30 -5.41
CA PHE A 113 10.05 8.31 -6.43
C PHE A 113 9.62 9.05 -7.70
N ASP A 114 10.59 9.31 -8.57
CA ASP A 114 10.45 10.10 -9.78
C ASP A 114 10.52 9.24 -11.06
N HIS A 115 10.37 9.89 -12.22
CA HIS A 115 10.43 9.23 -13.52
C HIS A 115 11.75 8.47 -13.73
N LYS A 116 12.88 9.00 -13.26
CA LYS A 116 14.19 8.39 -13.44
C LYS A 116 14.28 7.10 -12.62
N MET A 117 13.87 7.11 -11.36
CA MET A 117 13.83 5.92 -10.52
C MET A 117 12.87 4.87 -11.08
N CYS A 118 11.66 5.30 -11.45
CA CYS A 118 10.64 4.41 -12.00
C CYS A 118 11.08 3.75 -13.33
N SER A 119 11.81 4.48 -14.18
CA SER A 119 12.35 3.93 -15.44
C SER A 119 13.31 2.74 -15.25
N ILE A 120 14.02 2.67 -14.11
CA ILE A 120 14.91 1.55 -13.77
C ILE A 120 14.09 0.26 -13.53
N PHE A 121 12.93 0.42 -12.88
CA PHE A 121 11.98 -0.68 -12.69
C PHE A 121 11.34 -1.10 -14.01
N PHE A 122 11.32 -0.22 -15.01
CA PHE A 122 10.82 -0.55 -16.33
C PHE A 122 11.81 -1.23 -17.28
N ASP A 123 13.10 -1.32 -16.93
CA ASP A 123 14.10 -2.01 -17.74
C ASP A 123 13.66 -3.46 -18.06
N LYS A 124 13.96 -3.91 -19.29
CA LYS A 124 13.59 -5.24 -19.78
C LYS A 124 14.23 -6.37 -18.97
N ARG A 125 15.37 -6.10 -18.33
CA ARG A 125 16.08 -7.04 -17.46
C ARG A 125 15.51 -7.06 -16.03
N THR A 126 14.66 -6.13 -15.67
CA THR A 126 14.07 -6.04 -14.34
C THR A 126 12.81 -6.89 -14.26
N ASP A 127 12.82 -7.88 -13.39
CA ASP A 127 11.63 -8.67 -13.05
C ASP A 127 11.11 -8.22 -11.68
N LEU A 128 9.82 -7.86 -11.63
CA LEU A 128 9.13 -7.38 -10.44
C LEU A 128 7.99 -8.31 -10.03
N SER A 129 7.77 -9.40 -10.78
CA SER A 129 6.62 -10.28 -10.59
C SER A 129 6.64 -10.97 -9.23
N GLU A 130 7.80 -11.24 -8.67
CA GLU A 130 7.95 -11.86 -7.35
C GLU A 130 7.73 -10.86 -6.18
N ILE A 131 7.57 -9.57 -6.45
CA ILE A 131 7.32 -8.57 -5.39
C ILE A 131 5.87 -8.67 -4.93
N THR A 132 5.68 -9.05 -3.67
CA THR A 132 4.37 -9.18 -3.01
C THR A 132 4.08 -8.04 -2.04
N GLN A 133 5.10 -7.30 -1.58
CA GLN A 133 4.95 -6.19 -0.65
C GLN A 133 5.62 -4.92 -1.17
N LEU A 134 4.87 -3.82 -1.13
CA LEU A 134 5.34 -2.49 -1.49
C LEU A 134 5.13 -1.54 -0.31
N ASP A 135 6.23 -0.99 0.19
CA ASP A 135 6.22 -0.06 1.33
C ASP A 135 6.76 1.31 0.90
N PHE A 136 5.90 2.33 0.93
CA PHE A 136 6.27 3.72 0.69
C PHE A 136 6.03 4.52 1.97
N THR A 137 7.10 4.99 2.61
CA THR A 137 7.02 5.78 3.84
C THR A 137 7.72 7.11 3.65
N LEU A 138 7.04 8.23 3.92
CA LEU A 138 7.58 9.59 3.76
C LEU A 138 8.14 9.88 2.34
N THR A 139 7.71 9.11 1.35
CA THR A 139 8.20 9.18 -0.03
C THR A 139 7.46 10.29 -0.79
N SER A 140 8.17 11.05 -1.61
CA SER A 140 7.55 11.96 -2.58
C SER A 140 7.19 11.17 -3.83
N LEU A 141 5.90 11.02 -4.13
CA LEU A 141 5.47 10.32 -5.35
C LEU A 141 5.39 11.35 -6.49
N LEU A 142 6.48 11.48 -7.25
CA LEU A 142 6.64 12.49 -8.31
C LEU A 142 6.31 11.92 -9.70
N LEU A 143 5.34 11.00 -9.74
CA LEU A 143 4.93 10.27 -10.94
C LEU A 143 3.50 10.63 -11.30
N GLU A 144 3.21 10.60 -12.60
CA GLU A 144 1.84 10.58 -13.08
C GLU A 144 1.18 9.23 -12.76
N SER A 145 -0.13 9.25 -12.48
CA SER A 145 -0.92 8.06 -12.14
C SER A 145 -0.76 6.90 -13.14
N PRO A 146 -0.79 7.11 -14.48
CA PRO A 146 -0.58 6.01 -15.43
C PRO A 146 0.78 5.32 -15.30
N MET A 147 1.84 6.08 -14.97
CA MET A 147 3.18 5.53 -14.81
C MET A 147 3.27 4.70 -13.52
N PHE A 148 2.68 5.18 -12.43
CA PHE A 148 2.61 4.43 -11.18
C PHE A 148 1.78 3.15 -11.33
N ASN A 149 0.65 3.23 -12.02
CA ASN A 149 -0.21 2.08 -12.34
C ASN A 149 0.54 1.03 -13.16
N ASN A 150 1.30 1.45 -14.18
CA ASN A 150 2.15 0.54 -14.95
C ASN A 150 3.22 -0.13 -14.08
N PHE A 151 3.83 0.61 -13.14
CA PHE A 151 4.77 0.04 -12.17
C PHE A 151 4.10 -1.04 -11.30
N LEU A 152 2.93 -0.75 -10.72
CA LEU A 152 2.19 -1.72 -9.91
C LEU A 152 1.78 -2.97 -10.70
N SER A 153 1.33 -2.80 -11.94
CA SER A 153 0.88 -3.91 -12.80
C SER A 153 1.96 -4.95 -13.12
N ARG A 154 3.24 -4.61 -12.89
CA ARG A 154 4.38 -5.54 -13.03
C ARG A 154 4.68 -6.34 -11.78
N THR A 155 3.98 -6.05 -10.67
CA THR A 155 4.15 -6.71 -9.38
C THR A 155 2.97 -7.64 -9.08
N ASN A 156 3.18 -8.63 -8.22
CA ASN A 156 2.09 -9.42 -7.63
C ASN A 156 1.76 -8.88 -6.22
N CYS A 157 1.65 -7.55 -6.09
CA CYS A 157 1.49 -6.90 -4.79
C CYS A 157 0.21 -7.38 -4.06
N GLN A 158 0.42 -7.97 -2.88
CA GLN A 158 -0.60 -8.42 -1.94
C GLN A 158 -0.69 -7.50 -0.72
N ILE A 159 0.41 -6.81 -0.38
CA ILE A 159 0.51 -5.88 0.73
C ILE A 159 0.99 -4.53 0.19
N LEU A 160 0.14 -3.52 0.29
CA LEU A 160 0.47 -2.15 -0.11
C LEU A 160 0.43 -1.23 1.12
N ASN A 161 1.56 -0.59 1.41
CA ASN A 161 1.70 0.42 2.44
C ASN A 161 2.11 1.77 1.84
N VAL A 162 1.34 2.82 2.07
CA VAL A 162 1.64 4.20 1.65
C VAL A 162 1.38 5.15 2.82
N GLU A 163 2.44 5.54 3.51
CA GLU A 163 2.37 6.31 4.75
C GLU A 163 3.12 7.63 4.62
N PHE A 164 2.44 8.72 4.98
CA PHE A 164 2.96 10.09 5.00
C PHE A 164 3.62 10.53 3.69
N CYS A 165 3.22 9.91 2.58
CA CYS A 165 3.77 10.22 1.26
C CYS A 165 3.21 11.57 0.77
N ARG A 166 4.03 12.29 -0.01
CA ARG A 166 3.59 13.50 -0.72
C ARG A 166 2.98 13.11 -2.06
N ASN A 167 1.96 13.84 -2.49
CA ASN A 167 1.24 13.64 -3.75
C ASN A 167 0.52 12.28 -3.87
N ALA A 168 0.32 11.56 -2.77
CA ALA A 168 -0.34 10.26 -2.77
C ALA A 168 -1.79 10.36 -3.25
N GLU A 169 -2.47 11.48 -2.95
CA GLU A 169 -3.82 11.80 -3.41
C GLU A 169 -3.98 11.79 -4.94
N ASN A 170 -2.89 12.05 -5.68
CA ASN A 170 -2.92 12.07 -7.14
C ASN A 170 -2.86 10.66 -7.76
N ILE A 171 -2.41 9.68 -6.98
CA ILE A 171 -2.13 8.32 -7.42
C ILE A 171 -3.13 7.31 -6.84
N ILE A 172 -3.51 7.47 -5.57
CA ILE A 172 -4.46 6.59 -4.88
C ILE A 172 -5.89 6.87 -5.36
N LYS A 173 -6.34 6.07 -6.32
CA LYS A 173 -7.65 6.17 -7.00
C LYS A 173 -8.18 4.77 -7.34
N ASP A 174 -9.44 4.66 -7.75
CA ASP A 174 -10.05 3.36 -8.11
C ASP A 174 -9.22 2.55 -9.13
N SER A 175 -8.67 3.23 -10.15
CA SER A 175 -7.87 2.58 -11.20
C SER A 175 -6.60 1.89 -10.68
N LEU A 176 -6.07 2.32 -9.54
CA LEU A 176 -4.93 1.69 -8.90
C LEU A 176 -5.32 0.34 -8.29
N PHE A 177 -6.45 0.29 -7.59
CA PHE A 177 -6.88 -0.91 -6.87
C PHE A 177 -7.42 -2.00 -7.79
N ILE A 178 -7.98 -1.62 -8.94
CA ILE A 178 -8.37 -2.56 -9.99
C ILE A 178 -7.16 -3.35 -10.51
N LEU A 179 -5.95 -2.77 -10.48
CA LEU A 179 -4.72 -3.43 -10.92
C LEU A 179 -4.12 -4.38 -9.85
N LEU A 180 -4.74 -4.47 -8.66
CA LEU A 180 -4.25 -5.25 -7.52
C LEU A 180 -5.31 -6.29 -7.08
N PRO A 181 -5.64 -7.29 -7.91
CA PRO A 181 -6.67 -8.28 -7.58
C PRO A 181 -6.30 -9.19 -6.39
N CYS A 182 -5.00 -9.36 -6.12
CA CYS A 182 -4.49 -10.21 -5.05
C CYS A 182 -4.28 -9.47 -3.72
N LEU A 183 -4.80 -8.23 -3.59
CA LEU A 183 -4.56 -7.40 -2.42
C LEU A 183 -5.21 -8.01 -1.17
N THR A 184 -4.41 -8.32 -0.15
CA THR A 184 -4.87 -8.87 1.13
C THR A 184 -4.79 -7.85 2.26
N LYS A 185 -3.82 -6.92 2.18
CA LYS A 185 -3.58 -5.86 3.15
C LYS A 185 -3.31 -4.52 2.48
N LEU A 186 -4.08 -3.52 2.86
CA LEU A 186 -3.95 -2.14 2.41
C LEU A 186 -3.80 -1.19 3.60
N GLN A 187 -2.73 -0.40 3.62
CA GLN A 187 -2.48 0.64 4.60
C GLN A 187 -2.17 1.95 3.87
N ILE A 188 -3.07 2.93 3.99
CA ILE A 188 -2.90 4.27 3.44
C ILE A 188 -3.03 5.26 4.58
N GLN A 189 -1.97 6.03 4.83
CA GLN A 189 -1.99 7.12 5.79
C GLN A 189 -1.46 8.39 5.13
N LEU A 190 -2.34 9.35 4.85
CA LEU A 190 -1.90 10.62 4.26
C LEU A 190 -1.25 11.53 5.31
N SER A 191 -0.30 12.34 4.85
CA SER A 191 0.35 13.36 5.70
C SER A 191 -0.62 14.45 6.17
N ASN A 192 -1.64 14.73 5.36
CA ASN A 192 -2.76 15.60 5.67
C ASN A 192 -4.02 15.09 4.95
N ASN A 193 -5.20 15.50 5.41
CA ASN A 193 -6.49 15.13 4.84
C ASN A 193 -7.10 16.27 4.00
N TYR A 194 -6.28 17.19 3.47
CA TYR A 194 -6.79 18.34 2.71
C TYR A 194 -7.49 17.94 1.40
N TYR A 195 -7.08 16.81 0.82
CA TYR A 195 -7.61 16.33 -0.45
C TYR A 195 -8.35 15.01 -0.24
N SER A 196 -9.58 14.96 -0.74
CA SER A 196 -10.32 13.70 -0.82
C SER A 196 -9.70 12.79 -1.88
N LEU A 197 -9.50 11.53 -1.50
CA LEU A 197 -9.08 10.48 -2.41
C LEU A 197 -10.17 10.22 -3.45
N SER A 198 -9.77 9.98 -4.70
CA SER A 198 -10.70 9.57 -5.76
C SER A 198 -10.90 8.05 -5.74
N VAL A 199 -11.24 7.54 -4.57
CA VAL A 199 -11.55 6.13 -4.30
C VAL A 199 -13.03 6.08 -3.93
N THR A 200 -13.81 5.40 -4.75
CA THR A 200 -15.28 5.35 -4.72
C THR A 200 -15.76 3.93 -4.48
N ASP A 201 -17.09 3.76 -4.42
CA ASP A 201 -17.76 2.46 -4.37
C ASP A 201 -17.28 1.46 -5.43
N THR A 202 -16.77 1.95 -6.57
CA THR A 202 -16.15 1.14 -7.62
C THR A 202 -15.09 0.20 -7.05
N THR A 203 -14.23 0.67 -6.14
CA THR A 203 -13.18 -0.17 -5.54
C THR A 203 -13.78 -1.27 -4.65
N LEU A 204 -14.79 -0.96 -3.83
CA LEU A 204 -15.41 -1.96 -2.96
C LEU A 204 -16.18 -3.01 -3.76
N LEU A 205 -16.91 -2.58 -4.79
CA LEU A 205 -17.66 -3.45 -5.68
C LEU A 205 -16.74 -4.35 -6.50
N TYR A 206 -15.62 -3.82 -6.99
CA TYR A 206 -14.61 -4.60 -7.70
C TYR A 206 -14.07 -5.74 -6.81
N TRP A 207 -13.61 -5.44 -5.59
CA TRP A 207 -13.11 -6.49 -4.69
C TRP A 207 -14.17 -7.49 -4.25
N MET A 208 -15.45 -7.10 -4.23
CA MET A 208 -16.55 -7.97 -3.83
C MET A 208 -17.03 -8.88 -4.96
N ASN A 209 -17.10 -8.37 -6.19
CA ASN A 209 -17.79 -9.04 -7.30
C ASN A 209 -16.82 -9.60 -8.35
N ASP A 210 -15.69 -8.93 -8.58
CA ASP A 210 -14.79 -9.22 -9.70
C ASP A 210 -13.48 -9.90 -9.26
N CYS A 211 -13.15 -9.85 -7.96
CA CYS A 211 -12.00 -10.55 -7.39
C CYS A 211 -12.42 -11.85 -6.67
N ASP A 212 -11.49 -12.81 -6.62
CA ASP A 212 -11.69 -14.07 -5.89
C ASP A 212 -11.82 -13.84 -4.37
N THR A 213 -11.21 -12.77 -3.85
CA THR A 213 -11.19 -12.47 -2.41
C THR A 213 -11.23 -10.97 -2.11
N PHE A 214 -11.96 -10.62 -1.05
CA PHE A 214 -11.97 -9.26 -0.50
C PHE A 214 -10.83 -9.09 0.53
N PRO A 215 -10.05 -7.97 0.52
CA PRO A 215 -8.94 -7.74 1.44
C PRO A 215 -9.32 -7.90 2.92
N THR A 216 -8.48 -8.59 3.69
CA THR A 216 -8.73 -8.83 5.13
C THR A 216 -8.37 -7.64 6.02
N TYR A 217 -7.48 -6.77 5.54
CA TYR A 217 -7.08 -5.57 6.24
C TYR A 217 -7.09 -4.39 5.28
N ILE A 218 -7.86 -3.35 5.64
CA ILE A 218 -7.89 -2.08 4.91
C ILE A 218 -7.82 -0.99 5.96
N ASN A 219 -6.95 -0.01 5.79
CA ASN A 219 -6.91 1.14 6.66
C ASN A 219 -6.61 2.41 5.86
N PHE A 220 -7.63 3.22 5.66
CA PHE A 220 -7.55 4.58 5.14
C PHE A 220 -7.46 5.57 6.30
N SER A 221 -6.29 5.65 6.93
CA SER A 221 -6.03 6.56 8.04
C SER A 221 -5.82 7.99 7.55
N ASN A 222 -6.48 8.96 8.18
CA ASN A 222 -6.38 10.38 7.81
C ASN A 222 -6.73 10.64 6.32
N CYS A 223 -7.68 9.88 5.78
CA CYS A 223 -8.12 9.97 4.39
C CYS A 223 -9.61 10.33 4.33
N GLN A 224 -10.00 11.23 3.43
CA GLN A 224 -11.41 11.39 3.04
C GLN A 224 -11.66 10.59 1.76
N THR A 225 -12.50 9.56 1.83
CA THR A 225 -12.87 8.70 0.70
C THR A 225 -14.24 9.08 0.15
N LYS A 226 -14.57 8.57 -1.05
CA LYS A 226 -15.85 8.82 -1.73
C LYS A 226 -16.75 7.59 -1.72
N PHE A 227 -16.58 6.72 -0.72
CA PHE A 227 -17.53 5.64 -0.50
C PHE A 227 -18.87 6.20 -0.04
N THR A 228 -19.96 5.56 -0.43
CA THR A 228 -21.29 5.91 0.06
C THR A 228 -21.69 4.97 1.19
N LEU A 229 -22.42 5.52 2.17
CA LEU A 229 -22.89 4.75 3.31
C LEU A 229 -23.76 3.54 2.91
N PRO A 230 -24.70 3.65 1.94
CA PRO A 230 -25.47 2.50 1.47
C PRO A 230 -24.60 1.35 0.93
N THR A 231 -23.61 1.65 0.09
CA THR A 231 -22.68 0.63 -0.43
C THR A 231 -21.86 -0.01 0.67
N VAL A 232 -21.39 0.77 1.65
CA VAL A 232 -20.65 0.23 2.80
C VAL A 232 -21.51 -0.76 3.59
N ILE A 233 -22.78 -0.44 3.84
CA ILE A 233 -23.72 -1.33 4.54
C ILE A 233 -23.92 -2.63 3.74
N GLU A 234 -24.20 -2.52 2.44
CA GLU A 234 -24.41 -3.67 1.55
C GLU A 234 -23.20 -4.62 1.54
N ILE A 235 -22.00 -4.05 1.33
CA ILE A 235 -20.74 -4.79 1.31
C ILE A 235 -20.52 -5.47 2.66
N THR A 236 -20.81 -4.79 3.77
CA THR A 236 -20.61 -5.35 5.11
C THR A 236 -21.53 -6.54 5.37
N GLU A 237 -22.80 -6.50 4.95
CA GLU A 237 -23.71 -7.65 5.05
C GLU A 237 -23.20 -8.85 4.23
N LYS A 238 -22.67 -8.61 3.02
CA LYS A 238 -22.05 -9.65 2.19
C LYS A 238 -20.81 -10.26 2.86
N LEU A 239 -19.93 -9.42 3.41
CA LEU A 239 -18.72 -9.86 4.12
C LEU A 239 -19.04 -10.68 5.37
N ARG A 240 -20.11 -10.34 6.09
CA ARG A 240 -20.57 -11.09 7.27
C ARG A 240 -20.90 -12.54 6.94
N ASN A 241 -21.52 -12.77 5.78
CA ASN A 241 -21.88 -14.13 5.33
C ASN A 241 -20.66 -15.01 5.00
N GLN A 242 -19.50 -14.41 4.74
CA GLN A 242 -18.28 -15.16 4.43
C GLN A 242 -17.55 -15.70 5.68
N ASN A 243 -17.89 -15.20 6.89
CA ASN A 243 -17.30 -15.64 8.16
C ASN A 243 -15.75 -15.63 8.19
N VAL A 244 -15.13 -14.62 7.55
CA VAL A 244 -13.69 -14.37 7.58
C VAL A 244 -13.42 -13.14 8.44
N GLN A 245 -12.45 -13.23 9.35
CA GLN A 245 -12.06 -12.11 10.20
C GLN A 245 -11.46 -10.98 9.37
N ARG A 246 -11.95 -9.76 9.54
CA ARG A 246 -11.46 -8.57 8.82
C ARG A 246 -11.37 -7.34 9.70
N HIS A 247 -10.39 -6.48 9.39
CA HIS A 247 -10.17 -5.20 10.02
C HIS A 247 -10.16 -4.12 8.94
N ILE A 248 -11.32 -3.54 8.68
CA ILE A 248 -11.52 -2.59 7.59
C ILE A 248 -11.85 -1.23 8.19
N PHE A 249 -11.02 -0.23 7.91
CA PHE A 249 -11.27 1.16 8.21
C PHE A 249 -11.25 1.98 6.91
N LEU A 250 -12.40 2.50 6.51
CA LEU A 250 -12.63 3.11 5.19
C LEU A 250 -12.35 4.62 5.15
N GLY A 251 -11.80 5.18 6.23
CA GLY A 251 -11.50 6.60 6.35
C GLY A 251 -12.72 7.42 6.70
N GLU A 252 -12.72 8.68 6.27
CA GLU A 252 -13.81 9.63 6.46
C GLU A 252 -14.69 9.72 5.21
N ILE A 253 -16.00 9.58 5.38
CA ILE A 253 -16.99 9.74 4.33
C ILE A 253 -18.01 10.81 4.71
N THR A 254 -18.64 11.41 3.71
CA THR A 254 -19.74 12.34 3.89
C THR A 254 -21.04 11.67 3.51
N SER A 255 -22.06 11.77 4.35
CA SER A 255 -23.38 11.16 4.15
C SER A 255 -24.47 12.21 4.18
N SER A 256 -25.55 11.95 3.42
CA SER A 256 -26.80 12.68 3.61
C SER A 256 -27.47 12.24 4.91
N GLU A 257 -28.36 13.08 5.44
CA GLU A 257 -29.19 12.73 6.59
C GLU A 257 -30.08 11.52 6.29
N LYS A 258 -30.62 11.44 5.07
CA LYS A 258 -31.43 10.31 4.61
C LYS A 258 -30.66 9.00 4.70
N ASP A 259 -29.46 8.96 4.13
CA ASP A 259 -28.63 7.75 4.15
C ASP A 259 -28.18 7.43 5.58
N PHE A 260 -27.92 8.45 6.41
CA PHE A 260 -27.61 8.24 7.83
C PHE A 260 -28.76 7.55 8.57
N HIS A 261 -30.01 7.94 8.31
CA HIS A 261 -31.17 7.33 8.96
C HIS A 261 -31.35 5.84 8.61
N THR A 262 -30.86 5.39 7.45
CA THR A 262 -30.89 3.97 7.06
C THR A 262 -30.08 3.08 8.01
N LEU A 263 -29.10 3.63 8.75
CA LEU A 263 -28.37 2.87 9.78
C LEU A 263 -29.29 2.38 10.90
N PHE A 264 -30.32 3.14 11.25
CA PHE A 264 -31.25 2.78 12.32
C PHE A 264 -32.27 1.72 11.88
N GLU A 265 -32.34 1.40 10.59
CA GLU A 265 -33.07 0.23 10.10
C GLU A 265 -32.31 -1.07 10.39
N MET A 266 -30.99 -0.99 10.61
CA MET A 266 -30.19 -2.14 11.04
C MET A 266 -30.41 -2.43 12.52
N PRO A 267 -30.46 -3.71 12.94
CA PRO A 267 -30.49 -4.06 14.34
C PRO A 267 -29.30 -3.46 15.11
N SER A 268 -29.57 -2.88 16.28
CA SER A 268 -28.57 -2.17 17.09
C SER A 268 -27.38 -3.03 17.54
N PHE A 269 -27.51 -4.36 17.59
CA PHE A 269 -26.39 -5.25 17.90
C PHE A 269 -25.39 -5.37 16.74
N LYS A 270 -25.75 -4.99 15.51
CA LYS A 270 -24.90 -5.10 14.32
C LYS A 270 -23.92 -3.95 14.17
N PHE A 271 -24.12 -2.82 14.83
CA PHE A 271 -23.24 -1.67 14.70
C PHE A 271 -23.07 -0.93 16.02
N GLN A 272 -21.99 -0.17 16.12
CA GLN A 272 -21.73 0.78 17.18
C GLN A 272 -21.53 2.15 16.54
N LEU A 273 -22.25 3.15 17.06
CA LEU A 273 -22.14 4.53 16.63
C LEU A 273 -21.64 5.36 17.82
N LEU A 274 -20.53 6.06 17.64
CA LEU A 274 -19.94 6.92 18.66
C LEU A 274 -19.90 8.35 18.14
N ASN A 275 -20.68 9.23 18.76
CA ASN A 275 -20.62 10.66 18.48
C ASN A 275 -19.34 11.27 19.09
N TYR A 276 -18.57 12.01 18.30
CA TYR A 276 -17.36 12.70 18.77
C TYR A 276 -17.36 14.21 18.52
N SER A 277 -18.24 14.70 17.63
CA SER A 277 -18.45 16.12 17.35
C SER A 277 -19.82 16.29 16.69
N ILE A 278 -20.37 17.51 16.66
CA ILE A 278 -21.69 17.78 16.06
C ILE A 278 -21.68 17.30 14.59
N GLY A 279 -22.58 16.36 14.28
CA GLY A 279 -22.69 15.77 12.95
C GLY A 279 -21.61 14.77 12.57
N GLN A 280 -20.69 14.45 13.49
CA GLN A 280 -19.55 13.57 13.20
C GLN A 280 -19.51 12.36 14.13
N PHE A 281 -19.45 11.19 13.52
CA PHE A 281 -19.57 9.91 14.21
C PHE A 281 -18.44 8.97 13.81
N TYR A 282 -17.99 8.12 14.74
CA TYR A 282 -17.34 6.87 14.38
C TYR A 282 -18.41 5.79 14.26
N LEU A 283 -18.48 5.17 13.09
CA LEU A 283 -19.35 4.02 12.85
C LEU A 283 -18.48 2.77 12.76
N PHE A 284 -18.85 1.74 13.53
CA PHE A 284 -18.26 0.40 13.45
C PHE A 284 -19.37 -0.61 13.23
N ILE A 285 -19.41 -1.23 12.05
CA ILE A 285 -20.34 -2.30 11.72
C ILE A 285 -19.63 -3.64 12.00
N LYS A 286 -20.20 -4.45 12.87
CA LYS A 286 -19.64 -5.73 13.31
C LYS A 286 -19.82 -6.78 12.20
N LEU A 287 -18.73 -7.49 11.90
CA LEU A 287 -18.74 -8.60 10.93
C LEU A 287 -19.01 -9.96 11.58
N ASN A 288 -18.90 -10.06 12.91
CA ASN A 288 -19.22 -11.26 13.67
C ASN A 288 -20.38 -10.98 14.62
N ASN A 289 -21.15 -12.02 14.95
CA ASN A 289 -22.21 -11.94 15.96
C ASN A 289 -21.59 -11.98 17.36
N TYR A 290 -21.26 -10.81 17.90
CA TYR A 290 -20.83 -10.65 19.30
C TYR A 290 -21.82 -9.78 20.07
N GLY A 291 -21.86 -9.95 21.39
CA GLY A 291 -22.66 -9.13 22.29
C GLY A 291 -22.27 -7.64 22.21
N ILE A 292 -23.12 -6.77 22.76
CA ILE A 292 -22.92 -5.31 22.71
C ILE A 292 -21.58 -4.89 23.37
N ASN A 293 -21.16 -5.61 24.42
CA ASN A 293 -20.02 -5.25 25.29
C ASN A 293 -18.72 -6.02 25.00
N GLU A 294 -18.66 -6.79 23.91
CA GLU A 294 -17.47 -7.60 23.59
C GLU A 294 -16.50 -6.83 22.69
N LYS A 295 -15.21 -7.17 22.79
CA LYS A 295 -14.17 -6.61 21.95
C LYS A 295 -14.49 -6.89 20.48
N ILE A 296 -14.52 -5.84 19.66
CA ILE A 296 -14.78 -5.96 18.24
C ILE A 296 -13.52 -6.51 17.55
N ASP A 297 -13.49 -7.81 17.31
CA ASP A 297 -12.37 -8.49 16.67
C ASP A 297 -12.48 -8.55 15.13
N SER A 298 -13.65 -8.20 14.56
CA SER A 298 -13.91 -8.19 13.12
C SER A 298 -14.92 -7.10 12.76
N PHE A 299 -14.55 -6.14 11.91
CA PHE A 299 -15.41 -4.99 11.61
C PHE A 299 -15.10 -4.28 10.29
N VAL A 300 -16.09 -3.48 9.87
CA VAL A 300 -15.97 -2.39 8.92
C VAL A 300 -16.24 -1.09 9.67
N GLY A 301 -15.28 -0.18 9.67
CA GLY A 301 -15.31 1.07 10.42
C GLY A 301 -15.05 2.29 9.54
N LEU A 302 -15.58 3.43 9.94
CA LEU A 302 -15.39 4.71 9.24
C LEU A 302 -15.67 5.91 10.16
N LYS A 303 -15.16 7.07 9.76
CA LYS A 303 -15.65 8.37 10.25
C LYS A 303 -16.77 8.83 9.33
N LEU A 304 -17.89 9.19 9.91
CA LEU A 304 -19.07 9.66 9.20
C LEU A 304 -19.29 11.13 9.49
N ASN A 305 -19.29 11.95 8.46
CA ASN A 305 -19.73 13.34 8.53
C ASN A 305 -21.12 13.47 7.90
N VAL A 306 -22.14 13.80 8.70
CA VAL A 306 -23.53 13.92 8.25
C VAL A 306 -23.83 15.37 7.88
N LEU A 307 -24.18 15.60 6.61
CA LEU A 307 -24.51 16.94 6.13
C LEU A 307 -25.79 17.47 6.78
N ASN A 308 -25.80 18.76 7.13
CA ASN A 308 -26.94 19.50 7.70
C ASN A 308 -27.48 18.92 9.01
N SER A 309 -26.66 18.23 9.80
CA SER A 309 -27.11 17.67 11.07
C SER A 309 -27.42 18.76 12.10
N ASN A 310 -28.69 19.04 12.34
CA ASN A 310 -29.17 19.54 13.64
C ASN A 310 -29.27 18.39 14.69
N ILE A 311 -28.58 17.29 14.43
CA ILE A 311 -28.55 16.08 15.26
C ILE A 311 -27.60 16.31 16.44
N SER A 312 -27.97 17.22 17.34
CA SER A 312 -27.31 17.39 18.64
C SER A 312 -27.95 16.55 19.75
N ASN A 313 -29.09 15.89 19.50
CA ASN A 313 -29.92 15.28 20.55
C ASN A 313 -30.38 13.83 20.29
N LEU A 314 -29.57 12.97 19.68
CA LEU A 314 -29.85 11.51 19.67
C LEU A 314 -28.97 10.83 20.73
N HIS A 315 -29.58 10.60 21.91
CA HIS A 315 -29.06 9.78 22.99
C HIS A 315 -29.46 8.32 22.81
#